data_AF-B9TH20-F1
#
_entry.id   AF-B9TH20-F1
#
_cell.length_a   1.000
_cell.length_b   1.000
_cell.length_c   1.000
_cell.angle_alpha   90.00
_cell.angle_beta   90.00
_cell.angle_gamma   90.00
#
_symmetry.space_group_name_H-M   'P 1'
#
loop_
_entity.id
_entity.type
_entity.pdbx_description
1 polymer ?
#
loop_
_entity_poly.entity_id
_entity_poly.type
_entity_poly.pdbx_seq_one_letter_code
_entity_poly.pdbx_strand_id
1 'polypeptide(L)'
;LNPSSSSCGDSEDGGADTLVINYFTVDAMGGASGSRFDCTGTDVARDPSNLERNKSPSGGNVVDGNPPRLPLFGSNRYTLQASMAYAGRAEVKTKSLVCSGNGKNPHGSSDGDAYMPLLSGIEDMQFTYGVYSTTKSLSPDRFYTATEVNTLGDLGWPRVVAVRACILTKTLQGKTRIGDKKGSEKTYVDCQGVTKQQPPGETYTSLVQVFGVRNSLKQSY
;
A
#
# COMPACT_ATOMS: atom_id res chain seq x y z
N LEU A 1 -8.67 0.84 -6.04
CA LEU A 1 -8.54 0.00 -7.26
C LEU A 1 -9.56 -1.12 -7.18
N ASN A 2 -10.41 -1.27 -8.21
CA ASN A 2 -11.50 -2.25 -8.17
C ASN A 2 -10.99 -3.63 -8.64
N PRO A 3 -11.03 -4.66 -7.78
CA PRO A 3 -10.50 -5.98 -8.13
C PRO A 3 -11.27 -6.67 -9.25
N SER A 4 -12.56 -6.37 -9.40
CA SER A 4 -13.42 -6.97 -10.42
C SER A 4 -13.22 -6.41 -11.81
N SER A 5 -12.97 -5.11 -11.94
CA SER A 5 -12.69 -4.47 -13.23
C SER A 5 -11.19 -4.35 -13.54
N SER A 6 -10.33 -4.60 -12.56
CA SER A 6 -8.90 -4.27 -12.60
C SER A 6 -8.61 -2.82 -13.03
N SER A 7 -9.58 -1.93 -12.81
CA SER A 7 -9.45 -0.52 -13.12
C SER A 7 -9.01 0.26 -11.87
N CYS A 8 -8.23 1.32 -12.10
CA CYS A 8 -8.19 2.42 -11.15
C CYS A 8 -9.62 2.92 -10.94
N GLY A 9 -10.03 3.07 -9.69
CA GLY A 9 -11.28 3.76 -9.40
C GLY A 9 -11.11 5.25 -9.66
N ASP A 10 -12.21 5.99 -9.64
CA ASP A 10 -12.13 7.45 -9.64
C ASP A 10 -11.37 7.93 -8.41
N SER A 11 -10.59 9.00 -8.56
CA SER A 11 -9.93 9.64 -7.43
C SER A 11 -10.98 10.31 -6.55
N GLU A 12 -10.97 9.98 -5.26
CA GLU A 12 -11.80 10.64 -4.26
C GLU A 12 -10.97 11.69 -3.52
N ASP A 13 -11.48 12.93 -3.44
CA ASP A 13 -10.79 14.00 -2.71
C ASP A 13 -10.73 13.66 -1.22
N GLY A 14 -9.53 13.75 -0.63
CA GLY A 14 -9.26 13.30 0.74
C GLY A 14 -9.40 11.78 0.96
N GLY A 15 -9.57 10.99 -0.11
CA GLY A 15 -9.57 9.54 -0.06
C GLY A 15 -8.19 8.96 0.25
N ALA A 16 -8.15 7.73 0.76
CA ALA A 16 -6.90 7.02 0.96
C ALA A 16 -6.35 6.50 -0.37
N ASP A 17 -5.03 6.52 -0.52
CA ASP A 17 -4.39 5.94 -1.70
C ASP A 17 -4.48 4.41 -1.71
N THR A 18 -4.34 3.82 -2.90
CA THR A 18 -4.15 2.37 -3.07
C THR A 18 -2.71 2.08 -3.49
N LEU A 19 -2.03 1.19 -2.78
CA LEU A 19 -0.71 0.67 -3.15
C LEU A 19 -0.86 -0.70 -3.81
N VAL A 20 -0.25 -0.89 -4.98
CA VAL A 20 -0.14 -2.21 -5.62
C VAL A 20 1.32 -2.64 -5.64
N ILE A 21 1.60 -3.78 -5.03
CA ILE A 21 2.92 -4.41 -5.03
C ILE A 21 2.85 -5.63 -5.93
N ASN A 22 3.60 -5.57 -7.03
CA ASN A 22 3.78 -6.68 -7.96
C ASN A 22 5.17 -7.28 -7.74
N TYR A 23 5.25 -8.61 -7.75
CA TYR A 23 6.50 -9.33 -7.56
C TYR A 23 6.46 -10.66 -8.31
N PHE A 24 7.65 -11.28 -8.46
CA PHE A 24 7.78 -12.64 -8.95
C PHE A 24 8.31 -13.54 -7.84
N THR A 25 7.76 -14.75 -7.73
CA THR A 25 8.16 -15.72 -6.70
C THR A 25 9.59 -16.22 -6.94
N VAL A 26 10.27 -16.61 -5.86
CA VAL A 26 11.62 -17.19 -5.92
C VAL A 26 11.55 -18.65 -5.48
N ASP A 27 11.12 -19.49 -6.40
CA ASP A 27 10.81 -20.91 -6.11
C ASP A 27 12.01 -21.85 -6.34
N ALA A 28 13.15 -21.33 -6.81
CA ALA A 28 14.28 -22.12 -7.31
C ALA A 28 15.08 -22.93 -6.26
N MET A 29 14.73 -22.89 -4.97
CA MET A 29 15.57 -23.43 -3.89
C MET A 29 14.80 -24.28 -2.86
N GLY A 30 13.66 -24.89 -3.23
CA GLY A 30 13.02 -25.95 -2.43
C GLY A 30 12.65 -25.59 -0.98
N GLY A 31 12.59 -24.31 -0.59
CA GLY A 31 12.59 -23.95 0.84
C GLY A 31 12.04 -22.59 1.24
N ALA A 32 11.42 -21.81 0.35
CA ALA A 32 10.77 -20.56 0.76
C ALA A 32 9.31 -20.51 0.28
N SER A 33 8.48 -21.36 0.90
CA SER A 33 7.02 -21.30 0.84
C SER A 33 6.50 -19.87 1.03
N GLY A 34 7.21 -18.99 1.75
CA GLY A 34 6.81 -17.60 2.01
C GLY A 34 6.71 -16.68 0.78
N SER A 35 7.39 -16.95 -0.35
CA SER A 35 7.27 -16.08 -1.53
C SER A 35 6.09 -16.42 -2.44
N ARG A 36 5.45 -17.59 -2.28
CA ARG A 36 4.32 -18.00 -3.12
C ARG A 36 2.97 -17.49 -2.63
N PHE A 37 2.90 -16.99 -1.41
CA PHE A 37 1.64 -16.52 -0.83
C PHE A 37 1.47 -15.03 -1.06
N ASP A 38 0.28 -14.66 -1.49
CA ASP A 38 -0.17 -13.29 -1.50
C ASP A 38 -0.38 -12.76 -0.06
N CYS A 39 -0.74 -11.48 0.06
CA CYS A 39 -0.97 -10.83 1.35
C CYS A 39 -2.15 -11.40 2.15
N THR A 40 -2.97 -12.27 1.55
CA THR A 40 -4.06 -12.98 2.22
C THR A 40 -3.60 -14.36 2.73
N GLY A 41 -2.35 -14.75 2.45
CA GLY A 41 -1.82 -16.08 2.73
C GLY A 41 -2.25 -17.12 1.70
N THR A 42 -2.72 -16.71 0.51
CA THR A 42 -3.18 -17.62 -0.54
C THR A 42 -2.14 -17.78 -1.63
N ASP A 43 -1.91 -19.01 -2.08
CA ASP A 43 -0.91 -19.31 -3.11
C ASP A 43 -1.27 -18.61 -4.44
N VAL A 44 -0.37 -17.78 -4.94
CA VAL A 44 -0.52 -17.05 -6.21
C VAL A 44 -0.63 -17.97 -7.42
N ALA A 45 -0.22 -19.24 -7.31
CA ALA A 45 -0.40 -20.26 -8.33
C ALA A 45 -1.87 -20.48 -8.73
N ARG A 46 -2.82 -20.09 -7.87
CA ARG A 46 -4.27 -20.16 -8.13
C ARG A 46 -4.77 -19.11 -9.11
N ASP A 47 -4.02 -18.02 -9.30
CA ASP A 47 -4.39 -16.98 -10.25
C ASP A 47 -4.23 -17.48 -11.70
N PRO A 48 -5.23 -17.27 -12.59
CA PRO A 48 -5.15 -17.72 -13.98
C PRO A 48 -3.97 -17.16 -14.78
N SER A 49 -3.42 -16.00 -14.42
CA SER A 49 -2.22 -15.44 -15.07
C SER A 49 -0.97 -16.31 -14.84
N ASN A 50 -1.01 -17.22 -13.86
CA ASN A 50 0.06 -18.14 -13.54
C ASN A 50 -0.07 -19.52 -14.19
N LEU A 51 -1.11 -19.79 -15.00
CA LEU A 51 -1.31 -21.13 -15.60
C LEU A 51 -0.11 -21.65 -16.40
N GLU A 52 0.54 -20.79 -17.19
CA GLU A 52 1.73 -21.19 -17.95
C GLU A 52 3.01 -21.21 -17.11
N ARG A 53 3.05 -20.39 -16.06
CA ARG A 53 4.20 -20.28 -15.15
C ARG A 53 4.27 -21.48 -14.23
N ASN A 54 3.11 -21.89 -13.70
CA ASN A 54 2.91 -23.00 -12.78
C ASN A 54 2.80 -24.37 -13.50
N LYS A 55 3.64 -24.58 -14.50
CA LYS A 55 3.88 -25.88 -15.13
C LYS A 55 5.22 -26.42 -14.66
N SER A 56 5.42 -27.73 -14.72
CA SER A 56 6.75 -28.33 -14.60
C SER A 56 7.66 -27.82 -15.74
N PRO A 57 8.99 -27.94 -15.61
CA PRO A 57 9.93 -27.58 -16.67
C PRO A 57 9.64 -28.27 -18.02
N SER A 58 9.07 -29.48 -18.00
CA SER A 58 8.66 -30.25 -19.18
C SER A 58 7.24 -29.93 -19.70
N GLY A 59 6.51 -29.01 -19.05
CA GLY A 59 5.21 -28.51 -19.51
C GLY A 59 3.97 -29.21 -18.95
N GLY A 60 4.13 -30.27 -18.14
CA GLY A 60 3.04 -30.91 -17.39
C GLY A 60 2.74 -30.22 -16.05
N ASN A 61 1.88 -30.81 -15.21
CA ASN A 61 1.60 -30.29 -13.87
C ASN A 61 2.87 -30.21 -13.01
N VAL A 62 2.98 -29.15 -12.20
CA VAL A 62 4.02 -29.09 -11.15
C VAL A 62 3.71 -30.17 -10.12
N VAL A 63 4.73 -30.96 -9.76
CA VAL A 63 4.66 -31.90 -8.64
C VAL A 63 5.00 -31.12 -7.36
N ASP A 64 4.26 -31.35 -6.29
CA ASP A 64 4.49 -30.70 -4.99
C ASP A 64 5.97 -30.79 -4.57
N GLY A 65 6.54 -29.64 -4.19
CA GLY A 65 7.95 -29.52 -3.82
C GLY A 65 8.93 -29.23 -4.97
N ASN A 66 8.50 -29.34 -6.23
CA ASN A 66 9.32 -28.92 -7.38
C ASN A 66 9.07 -27.46 -7.76
N PRO A 67 10.10 -26.75 -8.27
CA PRO A 67 9.92 -25.40 -8.77
C PRO A 67 9.02 -25.37 -10.01
N PRO A 68 8.20 -24.33 -10.18
CA PRO A 68 7.49 -24.06 -11.42
C PRO A 68 8.47 -23.71 -12.55
N ARG A 69 8.00 -23.83 -13.80
CA ARG A 69 8.75 -23.54 -15.03
C ARG A 69 9.24 -22.11 -15.07
N LEU A 70 8.45 -21.18 -14.54
CA LEU A 70 8.79 -19.77 -14.43
C LEU A 70 8.38 -19.25 -13.04
N PRO A 71 9.06 -18.20 -12.54
CA PRO A 71 8.59 -17.44 -11.40
C PRO A 71 7.12 -17.07 -11.54
N LEU A 72 6.32 -17.34 -10.51
CA LEU A 72 4.91 -16.99 -10.48
C LEU A 72 4.76 -15.49 -10.24
N PHE A 73 3.72 -14.90 -10.82
CA PHE A 73 3.37 -13.51 -10.63
C PHE A 73 2.47 -13.35 -9.40
N GLY A 74 2.92 -12.53 -8.46
CA GLY A 74 2.12 -12.09 -7.31
C GLY A 74 1.75 -10.61 -7.44
N SER A 75 0.50 -10.28 -7.11
CA SER A 75 -0.02 -8.92 -7.06
C SER A 75 -0.82 -8.73 -5.79
N ASN A 76 -0.35 -7.82 -4.94
CA ASN A 76 -0.99 -7.45 -3.68
C ASN A 76 -1.47 -6.01 -3.76
N ARG A 77 -2.74 -5.76 -3.45
CA ARG A 77 -3.35 -4.44 -3.43
C ARG A 77 -3.70 -4.08 -2.01
N TYR A 78 -3.21 -2.94 -1.53
CA TYR A 78 -3.43 -2.42 -0.20
C TYR A 78 -4.19 -1.10 -0.27
N THR A 79 -5.22 -0.94 0.54
CA THR A 79 -5.98 0.31 0.67
C THR A 79 -6.53 0.43 2.09
N LEU A 80 -7.17 1.56 2.41
CA LEU A 80 -7.93 1.71 3.65
C LEU A 80 -9.42 1.50 3.38
N GLN A 81 -10.09 0.75 4.27
CA GLN A 81 -11.54 0.63 4.30
C GLN A 81 -12.07 1.00 5.68
N ALA A 82 -13.27 1.59 5.72
CA ALA A 82 -13.98 1.81 6.97
C ALA A 82 -14.18 0.46 7.70
N SER A 83 -13.94 0.45 9.00
CA SER A 83 -13.99 -0.76 9.81
C SER A 83 -14.43 -0.46 11.24
N MET A 84 -14.84 -1.52 11.95
CA MET A 84 -15.16 -1.49 13.37
C MET A 84 -14.10 -2.30 14.10
N ALA A 85 -13.42 -1.69 15.06
CA ALA A 85 -12.44 -2.37 15.89
C ALA A 85 -12.97 -2.47 17.34
N TYR A 86 -12.75 -3.62 17.98
CA TYR A 86 -13.03 -3.76 19.40
C TYR A 86 -11.87 -3.24 20.22
N ALA A 87 -12.14 -2.21 21.02
CA ALA A 87 -11.19 -1.67 21.97
C ALA A 87 -11.70 -1.95 23.39
N GLY A 88 -11.38 -3.13 23.92
CA GLY A 88 -11.89 -3.60 25.22
C GLY A 88 -13.30 -4.15 25.08
N ARG A 89 -14.31 -3.46 25.64
CA ARG A 89 -15.73 -3.85 25.54
C ARG A 89 -16.56 -2.94 24.63
N ALA A 90 -15.93 -1.96 23.98
CA ALA A 90 -16.59 -1.00 23.11
C ALA A 90 -16.11 -1.18 21.66
N GLU A 91 -17.03 -1.02 20.74
CA GLU A 91 -16.73 -0.88 19.31
C GLU A 91 -16.33 0.56 19.00
N VAL A 92 -15.28 0.70 18.22
CA VAL A 92 -14.75 2.00 17.79
C VAL A 92 -14.70 2.02 16.28
N LYS A 93 -15.33 3.05 15.70
CA LYS A 93 -15.25 3.34 14.27
C LYS A 93 -13.82 3.79 13.95
N THR A 94 -13.24 3.14 12.95
CA THR A 94 -11.90 3.44 12.46
C THR A 94 -11.81 3.04 10.99
N LYS A 95 -10.61 3.08 10.44
CA LYS A 95 -10.27 2.46 9.17
C LYS A 95 -9.27 1.32 9.41
N SER A 96 -9.33 0.34 8.53
CA SER A 96 -8.38 -0.77 8.48
C SER A 96 -7.58 -0.70 7.19
N LEU A 97 -6.27 -0.90 7.29
CA LEU A 97 -5.50 -1.38 6.17
C LEU A 97 -6.04 -2.75 5.79
N VAL A 98 -6.44 -2.88 4.54
CA VAL A 98 -6.95 -4.10 3.96
C VAL A 98 -6.07 -4.53 2.80
N CYS A 99 -6.06 -5.82 2.49
CA CYS A 99 -5.34 -6.34 1.33
C CYS A 99 -6.17 -7.29 0.48
N SER A 100 -5.98 -7.16 -0.84
CA SER A 100 -6.49 -8.04 -1.87
C SER A 100 -5.31 -8.62 -2.64
N GLY A 101 -5.08 -9.92 -2.50
CA GLY A 101 -4.04 -10.65 -3.19
C GLY A 101 -4.61 -11.45 -4.36
N ASN A 102 -3.87 -11.57 -5.46
CA ASN A 102 -4.31 -12.24 -6.67
C ASN A 102 -4.49 -13.77 -6.52
N GLY A 103 -3.85 -14.39 -5.53
CA GLY A 103 -4.04 -15.82 -5.25
C GLY A 103 -5.44 -16.12 -4.71
N LYS A 104 -5.97 -15.27 -3.82
CA LYS A 104 -7.35 -15.36 -3.33
C LYS A 104 -8.36 -14.72 -4.27
N ASN A 105 -8.03 -13.56 -4.80
CA ASN A 105 -8.93 -12.72 -5.59
C ASN A 105 -8.30 -12.41 -6.95
N PRO A 106 -8.39 -13.35 -7.90
CA PRO A 106 -7.79 -13.19 -9.22
C PRO A 106 -8.22 -11.91 -9.91
N HIS A 107 -7.34 -11.40 -10.77
CA HIS A 107 -7.65 -10.23 -11.59
C HIS A 107 -8.91 -10.49 -12.44
N GLY A 108 -9.91 -9.61 -12.33
CA GLY A 108 -11.16 -9.74 -13.08
C GLY A 108 -12.24 -10.59 -12.38
N SER A 109 -11.99 -11.08 -11.16
CA SER A 109 -13.00 -11.77 -10.37
C SER A 109 -13.91 -10.79 -9.62
N SER A 110 -15.21 -11.03 -9.65
CA SER A 110 -16.23 -10.17 -9.04
C SER A 110 -16.43 -10.43 -7.54
N ASP A 111 -15.39 -10.88 -6.82
CA ASP A 111 -15.56 -11.21 -5.41
C ASP A 111 -15.76 -9.92 -4.58
N GLY A 112 -16.92 -9.80 -3.95
CA GLY A 112 -17.29 -8.67 -3.08
C GLY A 112 -16.49 -8.64 -1.78
N ASP A 113 -15.89 -9.77 -1.38
CA ASP A 113 -15.05 -9.92 -0.20
C ASP A 113 -13.55 -9.88 -0.54
N ALA A 114 -13.21 -9.21 -1.64
CA ALA A 114 -11.86 -9.22 -2.19
C ALA A 114 -10.77 -8.63 -1.27
N TYR A 115 -11.16 -7.89 -0.24
CA TYR A 115 -10.25 -7.25 0.69
C TYR A 115 -10.35 -7.86 2.09
N MET A 116 -9.23 -8.32 2.62
CA MET A 116 -9.11 -8.84 3.99
C MET A 116 -8.43 -7.81 4.89
N PRO A 117 -8.93 -7.58 6.12
CA PRO A 117 -8.31 -6.65 7.07
C PRO A 117 -6.95 -7.19 7.55
N LEU A 118 -5.96 -6.30 7.60
CA LEU A 118 -4.62 -6.57 8.12
C LEU A 118 -4.35 -5.84 9.43
N LEU A 119 -4.68 -4.54 9.48
CA LEU A 119 -4.39 -3.69 10.63
C LEU A 119 -5.42 -2.57 10.76
N SER A 120 -6.10 -2.51 11.90
CA SER A 120 -7.03 -1.43 12.25
C SER A 120 -6.31 -0.23 12.87
N GLY A 121 -6.95 0.95 12.87
CA GLY A 121 -6.40 2.16 13.48
C GLY A 121 -5.54 3.00 12.54
N ILE A 122 -5.60 2.75 11.23
CA ILE A 122 -4.93 3.57 10.22
C ILE A 122 -5.96 4.48 9.59
N GLU A 123 -5.93 5.77 9.93
CA GLU A 123 -6.95 6.76 9.56
C GLU A 123 -6.66 7.44 8.22
N ASP A 124 -5.40 7.46 7.80
CA ASP A 124 -4.98 8.01 6.51
C ASP A 124 -3.73 7.30 5.98
N MET A 125 -3.64 7.18 4.65
CA MET A 125 -2.53 6.61 3.92
C MET A 125 -2.38 7.35 2.59
N GLN A 126 -1.27 8.06 2.43
CA GLN A 126 -1.00 8.89 1.25
C GLN A 126 0.42 8.62 0.71
N PHE A 127 0.54 8.58 -0.61
CA PHE A 127 1.79 8.49 -1.35
C PHE A 127 1.97 9.76 -2.18
N THR A 128 3.08 10.43 -1.95
CA THR A 128 3.45 11.63 -2.72
C THR A 128 4.81 11.43 -3.38
N TYR A 129 4.99 12.02 -4.54
CA TYR A 129 6.09 11.76 -5.45
C TYR A 129 7.04 12.94 -5.46
N GLY A 130 8.27 12.70 -5.03
CA GLY A 130 9.35 13.68 -5.04
C GLY A 130 9.86 13.85 -6.45
N VAL A 131 9.64 15.04 -7.02
CA VAL A 131 10.03 15.39 -8.39
C VAL A 131 11.17 16.41 -8.33
N TYR A 132 12.23 16.19 -9.10
CA TYR A 132 13.28 17.18 -9.25
C TYR A 132 12.91 18.22 -10.33
N SER A 133 13.25 19.48 -10.11
CA SER A 133 12.92 20.57 -11.05
C SER A 133 13.92 20.69 -12.22
N THR A 134 15.19 20.38 -11.99
CA THR A 134 16.25 20.48 -13.01
C THR A 134 17.17 19.27 -13.01
N THR A 135 17.73 18.89 -14.16
CA THR A 135 18.70 17.79 -14.26
C THR A 135 20.04 18.08 -13.60
N LYS A 136 20.25 19.30 -13.07
CA LYS A 136 21.46 19.69 -12.33
C LYS A 136 21.48 19.13 -10.91
N SER A 137 20.31 18.86 -10.32
CA SER A 137 20.18 18.18 -9.03
C SER A 137 19.06 17.16 -9.11
N LEU A 138 19.38 15.89 -8.88
CA LEU A 138 18.39 14.80 -8.87
C LEU A 138 17.73 14.63 -7.48
N SER A 139 17.82 15.64 -6.62
CA SER A 139 17.08 15.70 -5.36
C SER A 139 15.63 16.13 -5.59
N PRO A 140 14.64 15.58 -4.85
CA PRO A 140 13.29 16.12 -4.85
C PRO A 140 13.29 17.60 -4.50
N ASP A 141 12.68 18.42 -5.34
CA ASP A 141 12.44 19.84 -5.06
C ASP A 141 11.12 19.99 -4.29
N ARG A 142 10.09 19.27 -4.72
CA ARG A 142 8.77 19.20 -4.09
C ARG A 142 8.17 17.80 -4.21
N PHE A 143 7.30 17.47 -3.26
CA PHE A 143 6.44 16.29 -3.31
C PHE A 143 5.07 16.66 -3.88
N TYR A 144 4.62 15.87 -4.85
CA TYR A 144 3.37 16.05 -5.58
C TYR A 144 2.46 14.83 -5.39
N THR A 145 1.15 15.01 -5.40
CA THR A 145 0.17 13.92 -5.58
C THR A 145 0.29 13.32 -6.99
N ALA A 146 -0.26 12.12 -7.21
CA ALA A 146 -0.27 11.52 -8.55
C ALA A 146 -0.97 12.43 -9.59
N THR A 147 -2.07 13.08 -9.18
CA THR A 147 -2.80 14.05 -10.00
C THR A 147 -1.91 15.23 -10.37
N GLU A 148 -1.20 15.81 -9.41
CA GLU A 148 -0.26 16.91 -9.69
C GLU A 148 0.93 16.46 -10.54
N VAL A 149 1.43 15.23 -10.42
CA VAL A 149 2.47 14.72 -11.34
C VAL A 149 1.95 14.64 -12.76
N ASN A 150 0.71 14.19 -12.96
CA ASN A 150 0.08 14.12 -14.28
C ASN A 150 -0.09 15.50 -14.92
N THR A 151 -0.33 16.55 -14.12
CA THR A 151 -0.43 17.92 -14.66
C THR A 151 0.91 18.51 -15.09
N LEU A 152 2.04 17.91 -14.72
CA LEU A 152 3.37 18.27 -15.22
C LEU A 152 3.65 17.77 -16.65
N GLY A 153 2.73 17.00 -17.24
CA GLY A 153 2.84 16.45 -18.59
C GLY A 153 3.94 15.39 -18.73
N ASP A 154 4.48 15.26 -19.95
CA ASP A 154 5.45 14.21 -20.32
C ASP A 154 6.73 14.19 -19.47
N LEU A 155 6.99 15.26 -18.72
CA LEU A 155 8.17 15.39 -17.87
C LEU A 155 7.89 15.07 -16.39
N GLY A 156 6.64 14.86 -15.97
CA GLY A 156 6.29 14.59 -14.58
C GLY A 156 6.87 13.28 -14.07
N TRP A 157 6.33 12.15 -14.53
CA TRP A 157 6.74 10.81 -14.09
C TRP A 157 8.22 10.51 -14.32
N PRO A 158 8.84 10.88 -15.46
CA PRO A 158 10.27 10.64 -15.67
C PRO A 158 11.19 11.37 -14.68
N ARG A 159 10.69 12.38 -13.97
CA ARG A 159 11.44 13.16 -12.98
C ARG A 159 11.18 12.75 -11.53
N VAL A 160 10.33 11.75 -11.31
CA VAL A 160 10.07 11.21 -9.98
C VAL A 160 11.31 10.43 -9.51
N VAL A 161 11.93 10.89 -8.43
CA VAL A 161 13.16 10.32 -7.85
C VAL A 161 12.95 9.81 -6.43
N ALA A 162 11.84 10.17 -5.79
CA ALA A 162 11.49 9.67 -4.46
C ALA A 162 9.98 9.44 -4.34
N VAL A 163 9.61 8.55 -3.43
CA VAL A 163 8.23 8.38 -2.96
C VAL A 163 8.22 8.61 -1.46
N ARG A 164 7.35 9.50 -1.00
CA ARG A 164 7.07 9.73 0.42
C ARG A 164 5.77 9.03 0.76
N ALA A 165 5.86 8.03 1.62
CA ALA A 165 4.72 7.36 2.23
C ALA A 165 4.40 8.03 3.56
N CYS A 166 3.14 8.40 3.76
CA CYS A 166 2.62 8.85 5.05
C CYS A 166 1.51 7.91 5.50
N ILE A 167 1.58 7.48 6.75
CA ILE A 167 0.55 6.71 7.43
C ILE A 167 0.15 7.46 8.70
N LEU A 168 -1.14 7.75 8.86
CA LEU A 168 -1.70 8.34 10.07
C LEU A 168 -2.35 7.24 10.89
N THR A 169 -1.87 7.05 12.11
CA THR A 169 -2.43 6.08 13.05
C THR A 169 -3.21 6.79 14.16
N LYS A 170 -4.19 6.10 14.72
CA LYS A 170 -4.99 6.54 15.86
C LYS A 170 -5.03 5.48 16.95
N THR A 171 -4.96 5.91 18.20
CA THR A 171 -5.22 5.03 19.34
C THR A 171 -6.70 4.63 19.40
N LEU A 172 -6.98 3.33 19.35
CA LEU A 172 -8.35 2.80 19.34
C LEU A 172 -9.04 2.81 20.71
N GLN A 173 -8.31 3.00 21.80
CA GLN A 173 -8.88 2.99 23.15
C GLN A 173 -8.61 4.31 23.88
N GLY A 174 -9.69 5.03 24.19
CA GLY A 174 -9.65 6.42 24.62
C GLY A 174 -9.72 6.62 26.12
N LYS A 175 -8.55 6.78 26.75
CA LYS A 175 -8.26 7.75 27.83
C LYS A 175 -6.76 8.05 27.81
N THR A 176 -6.17 8.18 26.63
CA THR A 176 -4.77 8.62 26.56
C THR A 176 -4.70 9.95 27.29
N ARG A 177 -3.90 10.02 28.36
CA ARG A 177 -3.73 11.25 29.13
C ARG A 177 -2.90 12.17 28.25
N ILE A 178 -3.58 12.94 27.43
CA ILE A 178 -2.98 13.98 26.62
C ILE A 178 -2.74 15.14 27.59
N GLY A 179 -1.65 15.04 28.37
CA GLY A 179 -1.26 16.08 29.31
C GLY A 179 -0.81 17.33 28.57
N ASP A 180 -1.42 18.46 28.92
CA ASP A 180 -0.98 19.82 28.64
C ASP A 180 -1.55 20.73 29.76
N LYS A 181 -0.82 21.80 30.10
CA LYS A 181 -1.31 22.90 30.94
C LYS A 181 -2.66 23.39 30.40
N LYS A 182 -3.56 23.71 31.33
CA LYS A 182 -4.91 24.22 31.06
C LYS A 182 -4.90 25.30 29.95
N GLY A 183 -5.45 25.01 28.77
CA GLY A 183 -5.76 26.00 27.74
C GLY A 183 -5.16 25.80 26.34
N SER A 184 -4.31 24.80 26.10
CA SER A 184 -3.73 24.56 24.77
C SER A 184 -4.34 23.32 24.10
N GLU A 185 -4.98 23.52 22.94
CA GLU A 185 -5.47 22.41 22.11
C GLU A 185 -4.27 21.70 21.45
N LYS A 186 -4.16 20.38 21.64
CA LYS A 186 -3.14 19.62 20.90
C LYS A 186 -3.51 19.53 19.44
N THR A 187 -2.49 19.58 18.59
CA THR A 187 -2.65 19.42 17.16
C THR A 187 -1.80 18.26 16.65
N TYR A 188 -2.20 17.71 15.51
CA TYR A 188 -1.42 16.75 14.73
C TYR A 188 -1.37 17.23 13.27
N VAL A 189 -0.39 16.73 12.51
CA VAL A 189 -0.30 16.96 11.07
C VAL A 189 -0.75 15.69 10.35
N ASP A 190 -1.77 15.82 9.51
CA ASP A 190 -2.27 14.73 8.67
C ASP A 190 -1.35 14.45 7.48
N CYS A 191 -1.70 13.45 6.67
CA CYS A 191 -0.84 13.04 5.55
C CYS A 191 -0.86 14.00 4.36
N GLN A 192 -1.77 14.97 4.35
CA GLN A 192 -1.82 16.08 3.41
C GLN A 192 -0.97 17.27 3.89
N GLY A 193 -0.38 17.18 5.10
CA GLY A 193 0.44 18.25 5.68
C GLY A 193 -0.39 19.34 6.36
N VAL A 194 -1.68 19.10 6.59
CA VAL A 194 -2.58 20.06 7.25
C VAL A 194 -2.55 19.81 8.76
N THR A 195 -2.41 20.89 9.51
CA THR A 195 -2.51 20.84 10.98
C THR A 195 -3.98 20.74 11.40
N LYS A 196 -4.31 19.74 12.21
CA LYS A 196 -5.65 19.45 12.72
C LYS A 196 -5.64 19.46 14.24
N GLN A 197 -6.77 19.83 14.85
CA GLN A 197 -6.96 19.66 16.30
C GLN A 197 -7.12 18.18 16.64
N GLN A 198 -6.49 17.77 17.73
CA GLN A 198 -6.55 16.41 18.24
C GLN A 198 -7.78 16.25 19.14
N PRO A 199 -8.70 15.31 18.82
CA PRO A 199 -9.86 15.03 19.65
C PRO A 199 -9.46 14.58 21.07
N PRO A 200 -10.24 14.96 22.10
CA PRO A 200 -9.98 14.50 23.47
C PRO A 200 -9.95 12.97 23.58
N GLY A 201 -8.92 12.44 24.24
CA GLY A 201 -8.77 11.01 24.53
C GLY A 201 -8.18 10.17 23.39
N GLU A 202 -7.96 10.75 22.22
CA GLU A 202 -7.42 10.08 21.04
C GLU A 202 -6.04 10.63 20.72
N THR A 203 -5.06 9.75 20.49
CA THR A 203 -3.75 10.16 20.01
C THR A 203 -3.57 9.77 18.55
N TYR A 204 -3.22 10.77 17.75
CA TYR A 204 -2.89 10.62 16.34
C TYR A 204 -1.38 10.68 16.17
N THR A 205 -0.83 9.83 15.32
CA THR A 205 0.61 9.84 15.02
C THR A 205 0.81 9.59 13.54
N SER A 206 1.42 10.57 12.86
CA SER A 206 1.85 10.43 11.49
C SER A 206 3.25 9.84 11.43
N LEU A 207 3.39 8.80 10.62
CA LEU A 207 4.64 8.12 10.31
C LEU A 207 4.95 8.43 8.85
N VAL A 208 6.05 9.14 8.62
CA VAL A 208 6.46 9.56 7.28
C VAL A 208 7.81 8.92 6.96
N GLN A 209 7.87 8.22 5.84
CA GLN A 209 9.09 7.64 5.32
C GLN A 209 9.28 8.02 3.86
N VAL A 210 10.51 8.41 3.49
CA VAL A 210 10.89 8.74 2.12
C VAL A 210 11.78 7.62 1.57
N PHE A 211 11.46 7.16 0.38
CA PHE A 211 12.19 6.13 -0.35
C PHE A 211 12.69 6.69 -1.68
N GLY A 212 13.97 6.47 -1.99
CA GLY A 212 14.53 6.80 -3.31
C GLY A 212 14.12 5.78 -4.37
N VAL A 213 13.73 6.24 -5.56
CA VAL A 213 13.33 5.38 -6.68
C VAL A 213 14.56 5.04 -7.53
N ARG A 214 15.04 3.80 -7.39
CA ARG A 214 16.27 3.32 -8.08
C ARG A 214 16.24 3.48 -9.60
N ASN A 215 15.09 3.26 -10.24
CA ASN A 215 14.97 3.36 -11.70
C ASN A 215 15.15 4.78 -12.24
N SER A 216 15.07 5.80 -11.37
CA SER A 216 15.24 7.22 -11.73
C SER A 216 16.53 7.83 -11.17
N LEU A 217 17.27 7.09 -10.34
CA LEU A 217 18.60 7.48 -9.88
C LEU A 217 19.62 7.12 -10.99
N LYS A 218 19.71 7.98 -12.01
CA LYS A 218 20.79 7.88 -13.00
C LYS A 218 22.11 8.19 -12.29
N GLN A 219 22.93 7.16 -12.10
CA GLN A 219 24.32 7.19 -11.60
C GLN A 219 24.50 7.69 -10.15
N SER A 220 24.85 6.75 -9.27
CA SER A 220 25.74 7.04 -8.15
C SER A 220 27.11 7.47 -8.71
N TYR A 221 27.60 8.65 -8.32
CA TYR A 221 29.00 9.04 -8.50
C TYR A 221 29.93 8.07 -7.75
#